data_AF-A0A958EB41-F1
#
_entry.id   AF-A0A958EB41-F1
#
_cell.length_a   1.000
_cell.length_b   1.000
_cell.length_c   1.000
_cell.angle_alpha   90.00
_cell.angle_beta   90.00
_cell.angle_gamma   90.00
#
_symmetry.space_group_name_H-M   'P 1'
#
loop_
_entity.id
_entity.type
_entity.pdbx_description
1 polymer ?
#
loop_
_entity_poly.entity_id
_entity_poly.type
_entity_poly.pdbx_seq_one_letter_code
_entity_poly.pdbx_strand_id
1 'polypeptide(L)'
;MMKAIRIVLWLMLMSPALFCQGFLGVNGTAIVDDAGQPYMLRGYGLGGWLVPEGYMLHTPGYGSPTDIRNKIADLLGEQDTEEFYRRYRANYVNEQDIQQIADWGFNS
;
A
#
# COMPACT_ATOMS: atom_id res chain seq x y z
N MET A 1 27.64 -38.17 16.65
CA MET A 1 26.17 -38.28 16.77
C MET A 1 25.58 -37.42 17.89
N MET A 2 25.93 -37.62 19.17
CA MET A 2 25.29 -36.91 20.30
C MET A 2 25.47 -35.38 20.30
N LYS A 3 26.60 -34.87 19.81
CA LYS A 3 26.83 -33.41 19.70
C LYS A 3 25.94 -32.74 18.65
N ALA A 4 25.69 -33.43 17.53
CA ALA A 4 24.79 -32.93 16.48
C ALA A 4 23.33 -32.89 16.97
N ILE A 5 22.89 -33.90 17.72
CA ILE A 5 21.55 -33.93 18.35
C ILE A 5 21.36 -32.76 19.31
N ARG A 6 22.38 -32.43 20.11
CA ARG A 6 22.35 -31.28 21.04
C ARG A 6 22.24 -29.94 20.30
N ILE A 7 22.93 -29.78 19.18
CA ILE A 7 22.87 -28.55 18.36
C ILE A 7 21.49 -28.39 17.72
N VAL A 8 20.89 -29.48 17.21
CA VAL A 8 19.54 -29.44 16.62
C VAL A 8 18.49 -29.10 17.69
N LEU A 9 18.58 -29.68 18.89
CA LEU A 9 17.68 -29.34 20.00
C LEU A 9 17.82 -27.87 20.43
N TRP A 10 19.04 -27.33 20.42
CA TRP A 10 19.28 -25.92 20.73
C TRP A 10 18.70 -24.97 19.68
N LEU A 11 18.81 -25.34 18.39
CA LEU A 11 18.22 -24.58 17.29
C LEU A 11 16.68 -24.59 17.33
N MET A 12 16.06 -25.72 17.72
CA MET A 12 14.60 -25.80 17.87
C MET A 12 14.06 -24.95 19.04
N LEU A 13 14.83 -24.83 20.13
CA LEU A 13 14.44 -24.00 21.29
C LEU A 13 14.61 -22.50 21.05
N MET A 14 15.44 -22.10 20.07
CA MET A 14 15.73 -20.71 19.73
C MET A 14 14.94 -20.20 18.52
N SER A 15 13.99 -20.99 18.00
CA SER A 15 13.08 -20.51 16.97
C SER A 15 12.25 -19.36 17.56
N PRO A 16 12.36 -18.11 17.04
CA PRO A 16 11.41 -17.09 17.42
C PRO A 16 10.03 -17.61 17.02
N ALA A 17 9.07 -17.56 17.96
CA ALA A 17 7.68 -17.73 17.60
C ALA A 17 7.35 -16.62 16.61
N LEU A 18 7.31 -16.97 15.32
CA LEU A 18 6.78 -16.12 14.28
C LEU A 18 5.28 -16.01 14.56
N PHE A 19 4.91 -15.08 15.43
CA PHE A 19 3.53 -14.67 15.58
C PHE A 19 3.13 -14.02 14.25
N CYS A 20 2.37 -14.75 13.44
CA CYS A 20 1.60 -14.14 12.39
C CYS A 20 0.74 -13.05 13.06
N GLN A 21 0.73 -11.83 12.53
CA GLN A 21 -0.28 -10.86 12.92
C GLN A 21 -1.63 -11.50 12.61
N GLY A 22 -2.37 -11.90 13.64
CA GLY A 22 -3.64 -12.57 13.42
C GLY A 22 -4.63 -11.64 12.71
N PHE A 23 -5.76 -12.21 12.29
CA PHE A 23 -6.76 -11.46 11.56
C PHE A 23 -7.44 -10.44 12.45
N LEU A 24 -7.71 -9.25 11.90
CA LEU A 24 -8.63 -8.32 12.53
C LEU A 24 -10.03 -8.94 12.61
N GLY A 25 -10.62 -8.86 13.79
CA GLY A 25 -11.99 -9.27 14.07
C GLY A 25 -12.89 -8.08 14.37
N VAL A 26 -14.12 -8.39 14.77
CA VAL A 26 -15.09 -7.39 15.23
C VAL A 26 -15.69 -7.85 16.56
N ASN A 27 -15.79 -6.94 17.52
CA ASN A 27 -16.55 -7.12 18.75
C ASN A 27 -17.56 -5.97 18.88
N GLY A 28 -18.84 -6.26 18.60
CA GLY A 28 -19.89 -5.24 18.50
C GLY A 28 -19.59 -4.27 17.36
N THR A 29 -19.27 -3.02 17.69
CA THR A 29 -18.88 -1.97 16.73
C THR A 29 -17.38 -1.71 16.68
N ALA A 30 -16.58 -2.37 17.52
CA ALA A 30 -15.13 -2.19 17.56
C ALA A 30 -14.43 -3.19 16.64
N ILE A 31 -13.43 -2.70 15.89
CA ILE A 31 -12.43 -3.57 15.25
C ILE A 31 -11.45 -4.01 16.33
N VAL A 32 -11.11 -5.30 16.36
CA VAL A 32 -10.20 -5.88 17.36
C VAL A 32 -9.09 -6.67 16.68
N ASP A 33 -7.95 -6.80 17.35
CA ASP A 33 -6.89 -7.71 16.96
C ASP A 33 -7.22 -9.18 17.34
N ASP A 34 -6.27 -10.08 17.11
CA ASP A 34 -6.39 -11.51 17.40
C ASP A 34 -6.39 -11.84 18.91
N ALA A 35 -5.95 -10.91 19.76
CA ALA A 35 -6.07 -10.95 21.20
C ALA A 35 -7.39 -10.32 21.71
N GLY A 36 -8.27 -9.89 20.80
CA GLY A 36 -9.53 -9.25 21.12
C GLY A 36 -9.39 -7.81 21.65
N GLN A 37 -8.21 -7.20 21.53
CA GLN A 37 -7.97 -5.82 21.93
C GLN A 37 -8.44 -4.84 20.85
N PRO A 38 -9.01 -3.68 21.21
CA PRO A 38 -9.41 -2.68 20.23
C PRO A 38 -8.25 -2.25 19.32
N TYR A 39 -8.47 -2.30 18.01
CA TYR A 39 -7.49 -1.92 17.00
C TYR A 39 -7.99 -0.69 16.22
N MET A 40 -7.17 0.36 16.17
CA MET A 40 -7.50 1.59 15.44
C MET A 40 -6.80 1.60 14.08
N LEU A 41 -7.58 1.48 13.01
CA LEU A 41 -7.10 1.71 11.65
C LEU A 41 -6.88 3.20 11.39
N ARG A 42 -5.73 3.53 10.83
CA ARG A 42 -5.29 4.86 10.43
C ARG A 42 -4.92 4.76 8.96
N GLY A 43 -5.89 5.10 8.12
CA GLY A 43 -5.81 4.99 6.66
C GLY A 43 -5.10 6.18 6.01
N TYR A 44 -4.29 5.89 4.99
CA TYR A 44 -3.78 6.92 4.07
C TYR A 44 -4.29 6.69 2.63
N GLY A 45 -5.00 7.68 2.08
CA GLY A 45 -5.56 7.59 0.73
C GLY A 45 -4.54 7.94 -0.35
N LEU A 46 -4.35 7.05 -1.33
CA LEU A 46 -3.48 7.26 -2.50
C LEU A 46 -4.24 7.89 -3.68
N GLY A 47 -4.94 9.00 -3.41
CA GLY A 47 -5.78 9.70 -4.38
C GLY A 47 -5.00 10.16 -5.61
N GLY A 48 -5.65 10.14 -6.78
CA GLY A 48 -5.03 10.50 -8.05
C GLY A 48 -4.13 9.43 -8.69
N TRP A 49 -3.71 8.39 -7.98
CA TRP A 49 -2.72 7.43 -8.50
C TRP A 49 -3.26 6.51 -9.62
N LEU A 50 -4.23 5.66 -9.29
CA LEU A 50 -4.83 4.74 -10.29
C LEU A 50 -6.03 5.37 -10.99
N VAL A 51 -6.67 6.35 -10.34
CA VAL A 51 -7.78 7.13 -10.86
C VAL A 51 -7.41 8.61 -10.78
N PRO A 52 -6.94 9.21 -11.89
CA PRO A 52 -6.63 10.63 -11.95
C PRO A 52 -7.84 11.52 -11.65
N GLU A 53 -7.70 12.40 -10.66
CA GLU A 53 -8.74 13.35 -10.28
C GLU A 53 -8.30 14.77 -10.70
N GLY A 54 -9.11 15.44 -11.52
CA GLY A 54 -8.70 16.69 -12.15
C GLY A 54 -8.34 17.81 -11.19
N TYR A 55 -8.97 17.87 -10.00
CA TYR A 55 -8.63 18.83 -8.95
C TYR A 55 -7.31 18.51 -8.25
N MET A 56 -7.00 17.23 -8.00
CA MET A 56 -5.72 16.84 -7.39
C MET A 56 -4.53 17.13 -8.32
N LEU A 57 -4.73 16.89 -9.61
CA LEU A 57 -3.71 17.08 -10.64
C LEU A 57 -3.69 18.51 -11.22
N HIS A 58 -4.54 19.41 -10.73
CA HIS A 58 -4.68 20.79 -11.20
C HIS A 58 -4.82 20.89 -12.73
N THR A 59 -5.51 19.93 -13.34
CA THR A 59 -5.72 19.93 -14.80
C THR A 59 -6.67 21.06 -15.18
N PRO A 60 -6.46 21.74 -16.32
CA PRO A 60 -7.38 22.79 -16.78
C PRO A 60 -8.82 22.26 -16.91
N GLY A 61 -9.75 22.90 -16.19
CA GLY A 61 -11.16 22.49 -16.16
C GLY A 61 -11.48 21.33 -15.21
N TYR A 62 -10.53 20.84 -14.41
CA TYR A 62 -10.73 19.84 -13.37
C TYR A 62 -11.49 18.58 -13.84
N GLY A 63 -11.07 18.04 -14.99
CA GLY A 63 -11.81 17.00 -15.72
C GLY A 63 -11.86 15.62 -15.04
N SER A 64 -12.72 14.76 -15.57
CA SER A 64 -12.79 13.34 -15.21
C SER A 64 -11.53 12.59 -15.65
N PRO A 65 -11.27 11.36 -15.16
CA PRO A 65 -10.15 10.53 -15.63
C PRO A 65 -10.10 10.40 -17.17
N THR A 66 -11.27 10.25 -17.80
CA THR A 66 -11.41 10.18 -19.25
C THR A 66 -11.04 11.50 -19.92
N ASP A 67 -11.51 12.64 -19.40
CA ASP A 67 -11.18 13.95 -19.97
C ASP A 67 -9.68 14.24 -19.88
N ILE A 68 -9.06 13.89 -18.76
CA ILE A 68 -7.61 14.04 -18.56
C ILE A 68 -6.85 13.19 -19.56
N ARG A 69 -7.22 11.91 -19.70
CA ARG A 69 -6.61 11.01 -20.67
C ARG A 69 -6.76 11.55 -22.10
N ASN A 70 -7.96 11.97 -22.48
CA ASN A 70 -8.24 12.46 -23.82
C ASN A 70 -7.41 13.69 -24.14
N LYS A 71 -7.28 14.65 -23.21
CA LYS A 71 -6.39 15.82 -23.39
C LYS A 71 -4.92 15.43 -23.58
N ILE A 72 -4.45 14.39 -22.89
CA ILE A 72 -3.09 13.89 -23.06
C ILE A 72 -2.94 13.22 -24.43
N ALA A 73 -3.92 12.40 -24.84
CA ALA A 73 -3.95 11.76 -26.15
C ALA A 73 -4.03 12.74 -27.31
N ASP A 74 -4.82 13.81 -27.18
CA ASP A 74 -4.92 14.88 -28.17
C ASP A 74 -3.59 15.61 -28.34
N LEU A 75 -2.77 15.70 -27.29
CA LEU A 75 -1.48 16.38 -27.30
C LEU A 75 -0.32 15.49 -27.79
N LEU A 76 -0.28 14.23 -27.32
CA LEU A 76 0.86 13.34 -27.50
C LEU A 76 0.63 12.25 -28.55
N GLY A 77 -0.64 11.97 -28.87
CA GLY A 77 -1.04 10.75 -29.57
C GLY A 77 -1.11 9.54 -28.64
N GLU A 78 -1.70 8.46 -29.15
CA GLU A 78 -2.06 7.27 -28.36
C GLU A 78 -0.84 6.53 -27.79
N GLN A 79 0.21 6.32 -28.61
CA GLN A 79 1.40 5.58 -28.18
C GLN A 79 2.13 6.27 -27.01
N ASP A 80 2.33 7.58 -27.12
CA ASP A 80 3.03 8.36 -26.08
C ASP A 80 2.15 8.58 -24.85
N THR A 81 0.82 8.54 -25.01
CA THR A 81 -0.13 8.54 -23.88
C THR A 81 0.00 7.27 -23.03
N GLU A 82 0.13 6.10 -23.67
CA GLU A 82 0.34 4.85 -22.94
C GLU A 82 1.68 4.87 -22.18
N GLU A 83 2.75 5.38 -22.80
CA GLU A 83 4.04 5.55 -22.13
C GLU A 83 3.98 6.57 -20.98
N PHE A 84 3.26 7.69 -21.15
CA PHE A 84 3.00 8.65 -20.09
C PHE A 84 2.34 7.95 -18.89
N TYR A 85 1.25 7.21 -19.12
CA TYR A 85 0.53 6.54 -18.04
C TYR A 85 1.32 5.41 -17.38
N ARG A 86 2.16 4.70 -18.14
CA ARG A 86 3.11 3.72 -17.59
C ARG A 86 4.07 4.40 -16.62
N ARG A 87 4.66 5.54 -17.00
CA ARG A 87 5.55 6.32 -16.13
C ARG A 87 4.82 6.94 -14.96
N TYR A 88 3.66 7.54 -15.18
CA TYR A 88 2.83 8.15 -14.14
C TYR A 88 2.54 7.14 -13.02
N ARG A 89 2.02 5.95 -13.36
CA ARG A 89 1.73 4.91 -12.37
C ARG A 89 2.97 4.40 -11.65
N ALA A 90 4.12 4.35 -12.32
CA ALA A 90 5.36 3.89 -11.70
C ALA A 90 6.01 4.91 -10.76
N ASN A 91 5.65 6.20 -10.85
CA ASN A 91 6.35 7.28 -10.13
C ASN A 91 5.45 8.13 -9.23
N TYR A 92 4.15 8.19 -9.47
CA TYR A 92 3.23 9.03 -8.70
C TYR A 92 3.08 8.56 -7.24
N VAL A 93 3.05 7.24 -7.03
CA VAL A 93 3.26 6.59 -5.72
C VAL A 93 4.30 5.51 -5.91
N ASN A 94 5.32 5.48 -5.05
CA ASN A 94 6.37 4.47 -5.05
C ASN A 94 6.66 3.95 -3.63
N GLU A 95 7.60 3.00 -3.52
CA GLU A 95 7.94 2.35 -2.26
C GLU A 95 8.40 3.33 -1.16
N GLN A 96 9.08 4.42 -1.52
CA GLN A 96 9.53 5.43 -0.57
C GLN A 96 8.35 6.18 0.05
N ASP A 97 7.31 6.46 -0.75
CA ASP A 97 6.09 7.09 -0.24
C ASP A 97 5.38 6.16 0.76
N ILE A 98 5.31 4.86 0.46
CA ILE A 98 4.70 3.86 1.36
C ILE A 98 5.49 3.74 2.67
N GLN A 99 6.83 3.71 2.60
CA GLN A 99 7.66 3.70 3.79
C GLN A 99 7.43 4.96 4.63
N GLN A 100 7.36 6.13 4.00
CA GLN A 100 7.14 7.38 4.70
C GLN A 100 5.76 7.44 5.37
N ILE A 101 4.72 6.93 4.72
CA ILE A 101 3.36 6.81 5.27
C ILE A 101 3.37 5.90 6.51
N ALA A 102 4.08 4.77 6.46
CA ALA A 102 4.25 3.89 7.62
C ALA A 102 5.01 4.58 8.76
N ASP A 103 6.06 5.33 8.46
CA ASP A 103 6.86 6.09 9.44
C ASP A 103 6.02 7.19 10.13
N TRP A 104 5.03 7.75 9.44
CA TRP A 104 4.05 8.68 10.02
C TRP A 104 3.01 7.98 10.92
N GLY A 105 3.03 6.64 11.00
CA GLY A 105 2.18 5.86 11.88
C GLY A 105 0.81 5.50 11.29
N PHE A 106 0.65 5.58 9.96
CA PHE A 106 -0.47 4.97 9.27
C PHE A 106 -0.27 3.46 9.18
N ASN A 107 -1.37 2.70 9.27
CA ASN A 107 -1.35 1.23 9.32
C ASN A 107 -2.36 0.58 8.35
N SER A 108 -2.91 1.39 7.43
CA SER A 108 -3.83 0.96 6.37
C SER A 108 -3.85 1.92 5.19
#